data_AF-A0A147HBP3-F1
#
_entry.id   AF-A0A147HBP3-F1
#
_cell.length_a   1.000
_cell.length_b   1.000
_cell.length_c   1.000
_cell.angle_alpha   90.00
_cell.angle_beta   90.00
_cell.angle_gamma   90.00
#
_symmetry.space_group_name_H-M   'P 1'
#
loop_
_entity.id
_entity.type
_entity.pdbx_description
1 polymer ?
#
loop_
_entity_poly.entity_id
_entity_poly.type
_entity_poly.pdbx_seq_one_letter_code
_entity_poly.pdbx_strand_id
1 'polypeptide(L)'
;MDTQFAAWERWVLVGAAVLAGLVLLLRLLEILRDRRRRRARIGAARVRATQSMPLQTGAHPPQAGQRWPDASQQMPDAGMYENPHPQLRIQYTDIYGQASEKVIAVERLDLYRQVVVFRGTEREDLRTLPLGRISLAREAASGQRFSMGLWVEQMRRQARSRGEDGGSAAAPS
;
A
#
# COMPACT_ATOMS: atom_id res chain seq x y z
N MET A 1 30.83 -20.56 -52.91
CA MET A 1 29.89 -21.09 -51.88
C MET A 1 29.54 -20.05 -50.82
N ASP A 2 30.17 -18.86 -50.85
CA ASP A 2 30.11 -17.85 -49.79
C ASP A 2 28.78 -17.06 -49.76
N THR A 3 28.06 -17.01 -50.89
CA THR A 3 26.80 -16.26 -51.02
C THR A 3 25.63 -16.91 -50.27
N GLN A 4 25.62 -18.24 -50.14
CA GLN A 4 24.54 -18.98 -49.46
C GLN A 4 24.66 -18.87 -47.93
N PHE A 5 25.90 -18.90 -47.42
CA PHE A 5 26.18 -18.71 -46.00
C PHE A 5 25.80 -17.30 -45.54
N ALA A 6 26.19 -16.28 -46.31
CA ALA A 6 25.83 -14.88 -46.04
C ALA A 6 24.31 -14.61 -46.13
N ALA A 7 23.55 -15.40 -46.90
CA ALA A 7 22.10 -15.32 -46.92
C ALA A 7 21.47 -15.88 -45.64
N TRP A 8 21.97 -17.02 -45.15
CA TRP A 8 21.48 -17.65 -43.92
C TRP A 8 21.77 -16.82 -42.67
N GLU A 9 22.99 -16.26 -42.56
CA GLU A 9 23.37 -15.38 -41.45
C GLU A 9 22.44 -14.16 -41.32
N ARG A 10 22.08 -13.54 -42.46
CA ARG A 10 21.13 -12.43 -42.48
C ARG A 10 19.75 -12.84 -41.95
N TRP A 11 19.26 -14.03 -42.29
CA TRP A 11 17.98 -14.52 -41.76
C TRP A 11 18.02 -14.76 -40.26
N VAL A 12 19.14 -15.27 -39.73
CA VAL A 12 19.34 -15.46 -38.29
C VAL A 12 19.34 -14.12 -37.57
N LEU A 13 20.07 -13.11 -38.08
CA LEU A 13 20.12 -11.78 -37.49
C LEU A 13 18.76 -11.07 -37.52
N VAL A 14 18.04 -11.17 -38.64
CA VAL A 14 16.68 -10.62 -38.75
C VAL A 14 15.74 -11.31 -37.77
N GLY A 15 15.81 -12.64 -37.66
CA GLY A 15 15.01 -13.41 -36.69
C GLY A 15 15.28 -12.97 -35.25
N ALA A 16 16.56 -12.84 -34.87
CA ALA A 16 16.95 -12.38 -33.54
C ALA A 16 16.47 -10.95 -33.25
N ALA A 17 16.59 -10.04 -34.22
CA ALA A 17 16.14 -8.66 -34.07
C ALA A 17 14.61 -8.56 -33.89
N VAL A 18 13.84 -9.35 -34.64
CA VAL A 18 12.38 -9.42 -34.51
C VAL A 18 11.98 -9.96 -33.13
N LEU A 19 12.65 -11.00 -32.65
CA LEU A 19 12.38 -11.59 -31.34
C LEU A 19 12.69 -10.61 -30.20
N ALA A 20 13.83 -9.92 -30.29
CA ALA A 20 14.20 -8.88 -29.33
C ALA A 20 13.18 -7.73 -29.33
N GLY A 21 12.75 -7.28 -30.52
CA GLY A 21 11.71 -6.26 -30.67
C GLY A 21 10.38 -6.69 -30.06
N LEU A 22 9.97 -7.95 -30.25
CA LEU A 22 8.72 -8.48 -29.69
C LEU A 22 8.76 -8.50 -28.16
N VAL A 23 9.86 -8.94 -27.56
CA VAL A 23 10.03 -8.94 -26.09
C VAL A 23 9.95 -7.53 -25.52
N LEU A 24 10.60 -6.57 -26.18
CA LEU A 24 10.55 -5.15 -25.79
C LEU A 24 9.12 -4.58 -25.89
N LEU A 25 8.39 -4.92 -26.96
CA LEU A 25 7.02 -4.49 -27.16
C LEU A 25 6.09 -5.04 -26.07
N LEU A 26 6.21 -6.33 -25.73
CA LEU A 26 5.44 -6.96 -24.66
C LEU A 26 5.71 -6.29 -23.31
N ARG A 27 6.99 -6.03 -22.98
CA ARG A 27 7.37 -5.29 -21.78
C ARG A 27 6.78 -3.89 -21.72
N LEU A 28 6.80 -3.16 -22.84
CA LEU A 28 6.23 -1.82 -22.91
C LEU A 28 4.71 -1.85 -22.69
N LEU A 29 4.02 -2.86 -23.26
CA LEU A 29 2.58 -3.07 -23.07
C LEU A 29 2.21 -3.35 -21.60
N GLU A 30 3.01 -4.15 -20.88
CA GLU A 30 2.83 -4.38 -19.44
C GLU A 30 2.90 -3.07 -18.65
N ILE A 31 3.94 -2.27 -18.88
CA ILE A 31 4.14 -0.98 -18.21
C ILE A 31 2.97 -0.03 -18.50
N LEU A 32 2.50 0.02 -19.74
CA LEU A 32 1.35 0.85 -20.13
C LEU A 32 0.04 0.36 -19.51
N ARG A 33 -0.16 -0.95 -19.41
CA ARG A 33 -1.33 -1.55 -18.74
C ARG A 33 -1.35 -1.21 -17.25
N ASP A 34 -0.21 -1.28 -16.57
CA ASP A 34 -0.10 -0.89 -15.16
C ASP A 34 -0.40 0.60 -14.97
N ARG A 35 0.05 1.47 -15.88
CA ARG A 35 -0.30 2.90 -15.85
C ARG A 35 -1.81 3.13 -16.05
N ARG A 36 -2.46 2.38 -16.93
CA ARG A 36 -3.93 2.48 -17.14
C ARG A 36 -4.71 2.01 -15.92
N ARG A 37 -4.29 0.92 -15.27
CA ARG A 37 -4.91 0.41 -14.02
C ARG A 37 -4.83 1.43 -12.88
N ARG A 38 -3.73 2.18 -12.78
CA ARG A 38 -3.58 3.27 -11.80
C ARG A 38 -4.52 4.44 -12.08
N ARG A 39 -4.71 4.83 -13.35
CA ARG A 39 -5.62 5.94 -13.73
C ARG A 39 -7.10 5.59 -13.60
N ALA A 40 -7.49 4.34 -13.90
CA ALA A 40 -8.89 3.89 -13.76
C ALA A 40 -9.41 3.95 -12.31
N ARG A 41 -8.53 3.78 -11.31
CA ARG A 41 -8.88 3.89 -9.88
C ARG A 41 -9.24 5.32 -9.45
N ILE A 42 -8.71 6.34 -10.11
CA ILE A 42 -8.99 7.76 -9.80
C ILE A 42 -10.32 8.20 -10.45
N GLY A 43 -10.62 7.71 -11.66
CA GLY A 43 -11.89 7.98 -12.34
C GLY A 43 -13.10 7.35 -11.65
N ALA A 44 -12.96 6.11 -11.17
CA ALA A 44 -14.04 5.40 -10.46
C ALA A 44 -14.43 6.08 -9.12
N ALA A 45 -13.48 6.76 -8.45
CA ALA A 45 -13.78 7.57 -7.26
C ALA A 45 -14.59 8.83 -7.59
N ARG A 46 -14.41 9.40 -8.79
CA ARG A 46 -15.13 10.62 -9.21
C ARG A 46 -16.56 10.33 -9.66
N VAL A 47 -16.81 9.21 -10.34
CA VAL A 47 -18.16 8.82 -10.79
C VAL A 47 -19.06 8.43 -9.61
N ARG A 48 -18.49 7.90 -8.51
CA ARG A 48 -19.25 7.57 -7.30
C ARG A 48 -19.60 8.79 -6.42
N ALA A 49 -19.00 9.96 -6.67
CA ALA A 49 -19.30 11.19 -5.93
C ALA A 49 -20.46 12.01 -6.54
N THR A 50 -20.84 11.73 -7.79
CA THR A 50 -21.90 12.49 -8.50
C THR A 50 -23.22 11.75 -8.64
N GLN A 51 -23.37 10.53 -8.10
CA GLN A 51 -24.52 9.66 -8.39
C GLN A 51 -25.23 9.01 -7.19
N SER A 52 -24.99 9.44 -5.95
CA SER A 52 -25.78 8.93 -4.81
C SER A 52 -26.15 10.02 -3.83
N MET A 53 -27.17 10.79 -4.21
CA MET A 53 -28.08 11.42 -3.27
C MET A 53 -29.50 11.02 -3.66
N PRO A 54 -30.04 9.94 -3.06
CA PRO A 54 -31.45 9.87 -2.80
C PRO A 54 -31.66 9.80 -1.29
N LEU A 55 -32.27 10.84 -0.73
CA LEU A 55 -33.04 10.71 0.50
C LEU A 55 -34.15 9.68 0.22
N GLN A 56 -34.15 8.52 0.91
CA GLN A 56 -35.36 7.72 1.08
C GLN A 56 -35.22 6.67 2.21
N THR A 57 -35.85 7.02 3.33
CA THR A 57 -36.70 6.20 4.20
C THR A 57 -36.89 4.71 3.89
N GLY A 58 -36.59 3.87 4.89
CA GLY A 58 -37.43 2.75 5.30
C GLY A 58 -37.25 1.37 4.64
N ALA A 59 -37.31 0.34 5.50
CA ALA A 59 -37.54 -1.09 5.24
C ALA A 59 -36.33 -2.02 4.99
N HIS A 60 -36.08 -2.87 5.99
CA HIS A 60 -35.47 -4.22 5.89
C HIS A 60 -36.59 -5.25 5.60
N PRO A 61 -36.33 -6.51 5.13
CA PRO A 61 -35.25 -7.42 5.58
C PRO A 61 -34.71 -8.39 4.46
N PRO A 62 -34.11 -9.58 4.74
CA PRO A 62 -32.66 -9.76 4.94
C PRO A 62 -32.02 -10.88 4.07
N GLN A 63 -30.73 -10.79 3.67
CA GLN A 63 -29.88 -11.99 3.48
C GLN A 63 -28.38 -11.71 3.25
N ALA A 64 -27.59 -12.31 4.14
CA ALA A 64 -26.26 -12.91 3.99
C ALA A 64 -25.14 -12.19 3.19
N GLY A 65 -24.19 -11.64 3.94
CA GLY A 65 -22.87 -11.21 3.49
C GLY A 65 -22.51 -9.91 4.19
N GLN A 66 -21.69 -9.96 5.25
CA GLN A 66 -21.29 -8.82 6.09
C GLN A 66 -21.02 -7.54 5.26
N ARG A 67 -22.04 -6.69 5.17
CA ARG A 67 -21.94 -5.35 4.62
C ARG A 67 -21.56 -4.46 5.80
N TRP A 68 -20.26 -4.26 5.96
CA TRP A 68 -19.71 -3.33 6.94
C TRP A 68 -20.34 -1.95 6.72
N PRO A 69 -20.71 -1.22 7.79
CA PRO A 69 -21.27 0.12 7.65
C PRO A 69 -20.25 1.01 6.94
N ASP A 70 -20.74 1.85 6.03
CA ASP A 70 -19.97 2.87 5.31
C ASP A 70 -19.38 3.89 6.32
N ALA A 71 -18.27 3.55 6.97
CA ALA A 71 -17.46 4.44 7.81
C ALA A 71 -16.64 5.42 6.95
N SER A 72 -17.25 5.94 5.89
CA SER A 72 -16.59 6.81 4.91
C SER A 72 -16.50 8.28 5.36
N GLN A 73 -17.04 8.65 6.53
CA GLN A 73 -17.08 10.04 6.98
C GLN A 73 -16.79 10.29 8.47
N GLN A 74 -16.34 9.31 9.24
CA GLN A 74 -15.85 9.61 10.59
C GLN A 74 -14.39 10.03 10.50
N MET A 75 -14.15 11.32 10.73
CA MET A 75 -12.80 11.84 10.93
C MET A 75 -12.19 11.03 12.08
N PRO A 76 -11.07 10.31 11.87
CA PRO A 76 -10.48 9.50 12.92
C PRO A 76 -10.11 10.40 14.10
N ASP A 77 -10.47 9.96 15.31
CA ASP A 77 -10.12 10.68 16.54
C ASP A 77 -8.61 10.97 16.56
N ALA A 78 -8.23 12.21 16.87
CA ALA A 78 -6.83 12.62 16.85
C ALA A 78 -5.94 11.72 17.73
N GLY A 79 -6.49 11.18 18.83
CA GLY A 79 -5.82 10.23 19.72
C GLY A 79 -5.48 8.88 19.09
N MET A 80 -6.14 8.50 17.99
CA MET A 80 -5.84 7.26 17.25
C MET A 80 -4.40 7.26 16.71
N TYR A 81 -3.86 8.44 16.38
CA TYR A 81 -2.52 8.60 15.83
C TYR A 81 -1.44 8.79 16.89
N GLU A 82 -1.81 9.00 18.14
CA GLU A 82 -0.86 9.20 19.25
C GLU A 82 -0.33 7.88 19.80
N ASN A 83 -1.04 6.77 19.55
CA ASN A 83 -0.62 5.45 19.98
C ASN A 83 0.64 4.98 19.21
N PRO A 84 1.77 4.68 19.89
CA PRO A 84 2.98 4.15 19.24
C PRO A 84 2.86 2.68 18.81
N HIS A 85 1.91 1.93 19.40
CA HIS A 85 1.71 0.49 19.16
C HIS A 85 0.27 0.18 18.73
N PRO A 86 -0.23 0.75 17.61
CA PRO A 86 -1.59 0.48 17.17
C PRO A 86 -1.73 -0.96 16.66
N GLN A 87 -2.88 -1.58 16.92
CA GLN A 87 -3.29 -2.81 16.27
C GLN A 87 -4.01 -2.49 14.97
N LEU A 88 -3.40 -2.88 13.86
CA LEU A 88 -3.84 -2.50 12.52
C LEU A 88 -4.16 -3.73 11.68
N ARG A 89 -5.27 -3.65 10.96
CA ARG A 89 -5.59 -4.55 9.84
C ARG A 89 -5.03 -3.93 8.56
N ILE A 90 -3.97 -4.51 8.03
CA ILE A 90 -3.27 -4.01 6.84
C ILE A 90 -3.54 -4.91 5.63
N GLN A 91 -3.66 -4.28 4.47
CA GLN A 91 -3.63 -4.95 3.18
C GLN A 91 -2.29 -4.64 2.51
N TYR A 92 -1.47 -5.66 2.30
CA TYR A 92 -0.14 -5.53 1.69
C TYR A 92 -0.04 -6.35 0.41
N THR A 93 0.89 -5.96 -0.46
CA THR A 93 1.23 -6.76 -1.64
C THR A 93 2.36 -7.72 -1.27
N ASP A 94 2.10 -9.02 -1.37
CA ASP A 94 3.09 -10.07 -1.09
C ASP A 94 4.17 -10.14 -2.20
N ILE A 95 5.21 -10.95 -1.99
CA ILE A 95 6.30 -11.19 -2.95
C ILE A 95 5.82 -11.68 -4.32
N TYR A 96 4.63 -12.30 -4.37
CA TYR A 96 3.99 -12.76 -5.60
C TYR A 96 3.08 -11.72 -6.26
N GLY A 97 3.03 -10.49 -5.75
CA GLY A 97 2.17 -9.43 -6.28
C GLY A 97 0.69 -9.56 -5.89
N GLN A 98 0.35 -10.54 -5.04
CA GLN A 98 -1.01 -10.75 -4.55
C GLN A 98 -1.32 -9.82 -3.38
N ALA A 99 -2.55 -9.33 -3.31
CA ALA A 99 -3.02 -8.54 -2.19
C ALA A 99 -3.43 -9.46 -1.04
N SER A 100 -2.68 -9.41 0.06
CA SER A 100 -2.93 -10.19 1.26
C SER A 100 -3.35 -9.26 2.39
N GLU A 101 -4.30 -9.71 3.20
CA GLU A 101 -4.80 -8.97 4.35
C GLU A 101 -4.35 -9.64 5.65
N LYS A 102 -3.86 -8.85 6.61
CA LYS A 102 -3.38 -9.36 7.90
C LYS A 102 -3.62 -8.37 9.02
N VAL A 103 -4.01 -8.89 10.18
CA VAL A 103 -4.05 -8.11 11.43
C VAL A 103 -2.67 -8.19 12.08
N ILE A 104 -2.11 -7.04 12.40
CA ILE A 104 -0.77 -6.88 12.96
C ILE A 104 -0.80 -5.97 14.18
N ALA A 105 0.03 -6.28 15.17
CA ALA A 105 0.32 -5.37 16.26
C ALA A 105 1.66 -4.69 15.97
N VAL A 106 1.64 -3.35 15.84
CA VAL A 106 2.85 -2.59 15.54
C VAL A 106 3.73 -2.53 16.79
N GLU A 107 4.96 -3.04 16.70
CA GLU A 107 5.91 -2.98 17.80
C GLU A 107 6.87 -1.81 17.65
N ARG A 108 7.36 -1.53 16.45
CA ARG A 108 8.31 -0.44 16.25
C ARG A 108 8.18 0.14 14.85
N LEU A 109 8.27 1.46 14.77
CA LEU A 109 8.41 2.18 13.51
C LEU A 109 9.87 2.59 13.32
N ASP A 110 10.51 2.09 12.26
CA ASP A 110 11.80 2.59 11.80
C ASP A 110 11.56 3.73 10.79
N LEU A 111 11.71 4.97 11.27
CA LEU A 111 11.53 6.18 10.48
C LEU A 111 12.58 6.34 9.38
N TYR A 112 13.79 5.82 9.60
CA TYR A 112 14.90 5.94 8.65
C TYR A 112 14.70 4.98 7.48
N ARG A 113 14.40 3.71 7.78
CA ARG A 113 14.15 2.70 6.74
C ARG A 113 12.74 2.73 6.16
N GLN A 114 11.83 3.50 6.77
CA GLN A 114 10.40 3.50 6.43
C GLN A 114 9.78 2.09 6.53
N VAL A 115 10.15 1.38 7.59
CA VAL A 115 9.74 -0.01 7.84
C VAL A 115 8.96 -0.08 9.14
N VAL A 116 7.86 -0.83 9.11
CA VAL A 116 7.09 -1.18 10.30
C VAL A 116 7.53 -2.57 10.75
N VAL A 117 8.00 -2.65 12.00
CA VAL A 117 8.22 -3.90 12.71
C VAL A 117 6.92 -4.25 13.42
N PHE A 118 6.39 -5.42 13.15
CA PHE A 118 5.15 -5.86 13.75
C PHE A 118 5.21 -7.32 14.18
N ARG A 119 4.34 -7.66 15.13
CA ARG A 119 4.06 -9.02 15.54
C ARG A 119 2.81 -9.52 14.84
N GLY A 120 2.92 -10.66 14.17
CA GLY A 120 1.77 -11.33 13.55
C GLY A 120 0.96 -12.12 14.58
N THR A 121 -0.32 -12.38 14.27
CA THR A 121 -1.23 -13.14 15.14
C THR A 121 -0.95 -14.64 15.21
N GLU A 122 -0.38 -15.25 14.15
CA GLU A 122 -0.35 -16.73 14.01
C GLU A 122 0.94 -17.44 14.44
N ARG A 123 2.00 -16.71 14.78
CA ARG A 123 3.22 -17.22 15.39
C ARG A 123 4.09 -16.01 15.64
N GLU A 124 4.81 -15.99 16.74
CA GLU A 124 5.56 -14.85 17.27
C GLU A 124 6.75 -14.37 16.41
N ASP A 125 6.71 -14.57 15.09
CA ASP A 125 7.69 -14.00 14.18
C ASP A 125 7.48 -12.49 14.10
N LEU A 126 8.43 -11.75 14.69
CA LEU A 126 8.63 -10.35 14.36
C LEU A 126 8.95 -10.27 12.87
N ARG A 127 8.10 -9.56 12.13
CA ARG A 127 8.32 -9.32 10.70
C ARG A 127 8.44 -7.85 10.42
N THR A 128 9.27 -7.55 9.44
CA THR A 128 9.46 -6.21 8.92
C THR A 128 8.67 -6.06 7.63
N LEU A 129 7.94 -4.96 7.50
CA LEU A 129 7.22 -4.64 6.27
C LEU A 129 7.49 -3.19 5.88
N PRO A 130 7.96 -2.94 4.65
CA PRO A 130 8.16 -1.59 4.17
C PRO A 130 6.80 -0.91 3.99
N LEU A 131 6.71 0.36 4.42
CA LEU A 131 5.50 1.18 4.31
C LEU A 131 4.97 1.24 2.88
N GLY A 132 5.87 1.25 1.88
CA GLY A 132 5.49 1.28 0.46
C GLY A 132 4.75 0.05 -0.06
N ARG A 133 4.76 -1.08 0.67
CA ARG A 133 3.97 -2.28 0.31
C ARG A 133 2.59 -2.32 0.94
N ILE A 134 2.30 -1.41 1.87
CA ILE A 134 1.01 -1.30 2.54
C ILE A 134 0.10 -0.47 1.64
N SER A 135 -0.94 -1.11 1.12
CA SER A 135 -1.92 -0.48 0.23
C SER A 135 -3.10 0.14 0.99
N LEU A 136 -3.47 -0.46 2.12
CA LEU A 136 -4.55 -0.01 2.99
C LEU A 136 -4.20 -0.36 4.44
N ALA A 137 -4.46 0.55 5.36
CA ALA A 137 -4.41 0.29 6.78
C ALA A 137 -5.74 0.69 7.42
N ARG A 138 -6.19 -0.13 8.35
CA ARG A 138 -7.40 0.09 9.15
C ARG A 138 -7.12 -0.28 10.59
N GLU A 139 -7.87 0.28 11.52
CA GLU A 139 -7.82 -0.20 12.89
C GLU A 139 -8.36 -1.62 12.98
N ALA A 140 -7.71 -2.48 13.76
CA ALA A 140 -8.17 -3.84 13.95
C ALA A 140 -9.51 -3.88 14.71
N ALA A 141 -9.70 -3.00 15.69
CA ALA A 141 -10.88 -2.96 16.55
C ALA A 141 -12.10 -2.31 15.86
N SER A 142 -11.93 -1.11 15.31
CA SER A 142 -13.04 -0.32 14.74
C SER A 142 -13.27 -0.55 13.24
N GLY A 143 -12.26 -1.07 12.53
CA GLY A 143 -12.28 -1.14 11.06
C GLY A 143 -12.22 0.23 10.36
N GLN A 144 -12.06 1.33 11.12
CA GLN A 144 -11.90 2.67 10.57
C GLN A 144 -10.61 2.77 9.75
N ARG A 145 -10.62 3.67 8.76
CA ARG A 145 -9.45 3.91 7.92
C ARG A 145 -8.34 4.55 8.75
N PHE A 146 -7.18 3.91 8.76
CA PHE A 146 -6.01 4.40 9.45
C PHE A 146 -5.03 4.97 8.43
N SER A 147 -4.73 6.27 8.52
CA SER A 147 -3.76 6.91 7.64
C SER A 147 -2.34 6.65 8.15
N MET A 148 -1.62 5.72 7.52
CA MET A 148 -0.20 5.47 7.86
C MET A 148 0.66 6.73 7.72
N GLY A 149 0.34 7.62 6.77
CA GLY A 149 1.08 8.86 6.56
C GLY A 149 0.97 9.82 7.75
N LEU A 150 -0.26 10.04 8.24
CA LEU A 150 -0.52 10.90 9.40
C LEU A 150 0.10 10.32 10.66
N TRP A 151 0.01 9.01 10.86
CA TRP A 151 0.65 8.33 11.97
C TRP A 151 2.18 8.48 11.95
N VAL A 152 2.81 8.25 10.79
CA VAL A 152 4.27 8.42 10.63
C VAL A 152 4.69 9.87 10.89
N GLU A 153 3.91 10.85 10.43
CA GLU A 153 4.16 12.27 10.70
C GLU A 153 4.06 12.59 12.20
N GLN A 154 3.05 12.05 12.88
CA GLN A 154 2.90 12.18 14.33
C GLN A 154 4.07 11.56 15.08
N MET A 155 4.50 10.35 14.71
CA MET A 155 5.67 9.69 15.29
C MET A 155 6.95 10.49 15.04
N ARG A 156 7.11 11.14 13.87
CA ARG A 156 8.24 12.06 13.62
C ARG A 156 8.19 13.31 14.49
N ARG A 157 7.01 13.88 14.74
CA ARG A 157 6.86 15.00 15.68
C ARG A 157 7.27 14.58 17.08
N GLN A 158 6.80 13.43 17.54
CA GLN A 158 7.14 12.90 18.87
C GLN A 158 8.62 12.50 19.01
N ALA A 159 9.24 11.97 17.96
CA ALA A 159 10.66 11.67 17.98
C ALA A 159 11.52 12.94 18.07
N ARG A 160 11.09 14.04 17.43
CA ARG A 160 11.76 15.34 17.52
C ARG A 160 11.65 15.95 18.92
N SER A 161 10.46 15.95 19.50
CA SER A 161 10.27 16.50 20.85
C SER A 161 11.10 15.76 21.90
N ARG A 162 11.22 14.43 21.79
CA ARG A 162 12.11 13.65 22.69
C ARG A 162 13.59 13.97 22.52
N GLY A 163 14.02 14.39 21.33
CA GLY A 163 15.41 14.78 21.08
C GLY A 163 15.77 16.14 21.69
N GLU A 164 14.82 17.07 21.75
CA GLU A 164 15.00 18.40 22.34
C GLU A 164 15.09 18.33 23.87
N ASP A 165 14.25 17.51 24.51
CA ASP A 165 14.27 17.32 25.97
C ASP A 165 15.55 16.61 26.47
N GLY A 166 16.14 15.73 25.64
CA GLY A 166 17.39 15.03 25.96
C GLY A 166 18.66 15.86 25.76
N GLY A 167 18.58 16.98 25.01
CA GLY A 167 19.71 17.86 24.72
C GLY A 167 19.95 18.95 25.77
N SER A 168 18.99 19.20 26.68
CA SER A 168 19.06 20.30 27.64
C SER A 168 19.68 19.92 29.00
N ALA A 169 20.08 18.67 29.21
CA ALA A 169 20.57 18.18 30.51
C ALA A 169 22.11 18.12 30.66
N ALA A 170 22.90 18.64 29.70
CA ALA A 170 24.35 18.59 29.75
C ALA A 170 25.00 19.98 29.64
N ALA A 171 24.82 20.80 30.68
CA ALA A 171 25.73 21.90 30.99
C ALA A 171 25.93 21.98 32.51
N PRO A 172 26.78 21.14 33.11
CA PRO A 172 27.32 21.44 34.42
C PRO A 172 28.32 22.59 34.31
N SER A 173 28.23 23.48 35.30
CA SER A 173 28.97 24.73 35.51
C SER A 173 30.47 24.54 35.65
#